data_AF-A0A098E6R4-F1
#
_entry.id   AF-A0A098E6R4-F1
#
_cell.length_a   1.000
_cell.length_b   1.000
_cell.length_c   1.000
_cell.angle_alpha   90.00
_cell.angle_beta   90.00
_cell.angle_gamma   90.00
#
_symmetry.space_group_name_H-M   'P 1'
#
loop_
_entity.id
_entity.type
_entity.pdbx_description
1 polymer ?
#
loop_
_entity_poly.entity_id
_entity_poly.type
_entity_poly.pdbx_seq_one_letter_code
_entity_poly.pdbx_strand_id
1 'polypeptide(L)'
;MKKVLLIEKRKKAKGLFKNGWSIRKISRHLVASKDSVCKWVKLGNDEVSQDNRGWKKKQTKKIHKTTKRRNKRYKRELEERGKFFHRGEGCPCKL
;
A
#
# COMPACT_ATOMS: atom_id res chain seq x y z
N MET A 1 -1.74 -12.70 8.39
CA MET A 1 -0.34 -12.65 8.87
C MET A 1 -0.30 -11.99 10.24
N LYS A 2 0.27 -12.64 11.26
CA LYS A 2 0.48 -12.02 12.58
C LYS A 2 1.41 -10.80 12.40
N LYS A 3 1.06 -9.63 12.96
CA LYS A 3 1.87 -8.39 12.85
C LYS A 3 3.32 -8.60 13.32
N VAL A 4 3.49 -9.41 14.35
CA VAL A 4 4.77 -9.80 14.95
C VAL A 4 5.73 -10.41 13.91
N LEU A 5 5.25 -11.31 13.05
CA LEU A 5 6.07 -11.99 12.04
C LEU A 5 6.71 -11.01 11.05
N LEU A 6 6.03 -9.91 10.75
CA LEU A 6 6.54 -8.95 9.77
C LEU A 6 7.61 -8.04 10.37
N ILE A 7 7.45 -7.63 11.63
CA ILE A 7 8.49 -6.89 12.37
C ILE A 7 9.74 -7.76 12.51
N GLU A 8 9.58 -9.04 12.84
CA GLU A 8 10.69 -10.00 12.91
C GLU A 8 11.41 -10.14 11.57
N LYS A 9 10.67 -10.27 10.46
CA LYS A 9 11.27 -10.29 9.10
C LYS A 9 12.08 -9.03 8.81
N ARG A 10 11.58 -7.84 9.19
CA ARG A 10 12.31 -6.58 9.00
C ARG A 10 13.61 -6.55 9.81
N LYS A 11 13.55 -6.92 11.10
CA LYS A 11 14.72 -7.01 11.98
C LYS A 11 15.76 -7.99 11.43
N LYS A 12 15.33 -9.20 11.03
CA LYS A 12 16.20 -10.21 10.41
C LYS A 12 16.81 -9.72 9.10
N ALA A 13 16.02 -9.08 8.23
CA ALA A 13 16.53 -8.54 6.96
C ALA A 13 17.66 -7.53 7.20
N LYS A 14 17.48 -6.63 8.17
CA LYS A 14 18.50 -5.62 8.51
C LYS A 14 19.75 -6.24 9.12
N GLY A 15 19.61 -7.23 10.00
CA GLY A 15 20.74 -8.00 10.55
C GLY A 15 21.54 -8.72 9.46
N LEU A 16 20.85 -9.45 8.57
CA LEU A 16 21.50 -10.16 7.46
C LEU A 16 22.22 -9.21 6.50
N PHE A 17 21.64 -8.03 6.24
CA PHE A 17 22.27 -7.02 5.40
C PHE A 17 23.54 -6.44 6.03
N LYS A 18 23.55 -6.20 7.35
CA LYS A 18 24.78 -5.82 8.08
C LYS A 18 25.86 -6.90 8.02
N ASN A 19 25.46 -8.17 7.98
CA ASN A 19 26.36 -9.31 7.79
C ASN A 19 26.84 -9.49 6.32
N GLY A 20 26.61 -8.50 5.45
CA GLY A 20 27.07 -8.50 4.05
C GLY A 20 26.22 -9.31 3.07
N TRP A 21 25.04 -9.80 3.47
CA TRP A 21 24.19 -10.54 2.55
C TRP A 21 23.56 -9.64 1.49
N SER A 22 23.52 -10.11 0.24
CA SER A 22 22.84 -9.39 -0.84
C SER A 22 21.32 -9.37 -0.65
N ILE A 23 20.67 -8.30 -1.08
CA ILE A 23 19.20 -8.13 -1.01
C ILE A 23 18.47 -9.32 -1.66
N ARG A 24 18.99 -9.84 -2.77
CA ARG A 24 18.40 -10.99 -3.49
C ARG A 24 18.49 -12.30 -2.70
N LYS A 25 19.57 -12.48 -1.93
CA LYS A 25 19.73 -13.64 -1.03
C LYS A 25 18.76 -13.53 0.15
N ILE A 26 18.66 -12.35 0.75
CA ILE A 26 17.75 -12.07 1.88
C ILE A 26 16.28 -12.25 1.46
N SER A 27 15.90 -11.75 0.28
CA SER A 27 14.55 -11.87 -0.27
C SER A 27 14.10 -13.32 -0.43
N ARG A 28 14.98 -14.19 -0.95
CA ARG A 28 14.72 -15.63 -1.04
C ARG A 28 14.60 -16.27 0.34
N HIS A 29 15.53 -15.95 1.25
CA HIS A 29 15.57 -16.55 2.59
C HIS A 29 14.35 -16.17 3.45
N LEU A 30 13.90 -14.91 3.38
CA LEU A 30 12.77 -14.42 4.18
C LEU A 30 11.41 -14.58 3.49
N VAL A 31 11.38 -15.12 2.28
CA VAL A 31 10.18 -15.24 1.43
C VAL A 31 9.45 -13.89 1.39
N ALA A 32 10.15 -12.88 0.89
CA ALA A 32 9.67 -11.50 0.76
C ALA A 32 10.16 -10.91 -0.56
N SER A 33 9.44 -9.92 -1.10
CA SER A 33 9.86 -9.28 -2.35
C SER A 33 11.15 -8.49 -2.17
N LYS A 34 11.95 -8.41 -3.25
CA LYS A 34 13.19 -7.62 -3.30
C LYS A 34 12.95 -6.17 -2.84
N ASP A 35 11.86 -5.56 -3.29
CA ASP A 35 11.52 -4.18 -2.97
C ASP A 35 11.19 -3.99 -1.50
N SER A 36 10.50 -4.95 -0.89
CA SER A 36 10.21 -4.93 0.55
C SER A 36 11.50 -4.97 1.35
N VAL A 37 12.40 -5.91 1.01
CA VAL A 37 13.71 -6.04 1.67
C VAL A 37 14.53 -4.77 1.49
N CYS A 38 14.59 -4.22 0.28
CA CYS A 38 15.30 -2.98 -0.04
C CYS A 38 14.81 -1.80 0.82
N LYS A 39 13.50 -1.68 1.03
CA LYS A 39 12.94 -0.69 1.95
C LYS A 39 13.36 -0.96 3.39
N TRP A 40 13.24 -2.20 3.87
CA TRP A 40 13.50 -2.54 5.26
C TRP A 40 14.95 -2.32 5.71
N VAL A 41 15.92 -2.59 4.84
CA VAL A 41 17.34 -2.38 5.17
C VAL A 41 17.71 -0.90 5.26
N LYS A 42 16.96 -0.02 4.56
CA LYS A 42 17.14 1.44 4.57
C LYS A 42 16.41 2.15 5.72
N LEU A 43 15.38 1.53 6.31
CA LEU A 43 14.62 2.12 7.42
C LEU A 43 15.48 2.34 8.66
N GLY A 44 15.15 3.37 9.46
CA GLY A 44 15.75 3.59 10.78
C GLY A 44 15.51 2.43 11.76
N ASN A 45 16.30 2.32 12.82
CA ASN A 45 16.11 1.24 13.81
C ASN A 45 14.73 1.32 14.50
N ASP A 46 14.26 2.54 14.76
CA ASP A 46 12.97 2.78 15.41
C ASP A 46 11.80 2.42 14.47
N GLU A 47 11.93 2.73 13.19
CA GLU A 47 10.89 2.47 12.17
C GLU A 47 10.73 0.98 11.83
N VAL A 48 11.79 0.19 11.97
CA VAL A 48 11.76 -1.27 11.75
C VAL A 48 10.75 -1.95 12.68
N SER A 49 10.63 -1.44 13.91
CA SER A 49 9.77 -2.00 14.96
C SER A 49 8.33 -1.51 14.90
N GLN A 50 8.04 -0.47 14.12
CA GLN A 50 6.70 0.11 14.04
C GLN A 50 5.87 -0.54 12.91
N ASP A 51 4.71 -1.11 13.24
CA ASP A 51 3.71 -1.55 12.26
C ASP A 51 2.43 -0.73 12.42
N ASN A 52 2.37 0.39 11.69
CA ASN A 52 1.26 1.35 11.75
C ASN A 52 0.02 0.90 10.96
N ARG A 53 0.00 -0.35 10.48
CA ARG A 53 -1.19 -0.95 9.85
C ARG A 53 -2.33 -1.07 10.86
N GLY A 54 -3.48 -0.54 10.49
CA GLY A 54 -4.66 -0.51 11.36
C GLY A 54 -4.63 0.59 12.43
N TRP A 55 -3.71 1.56 12.34
CA TRP A 55 -3.83 2.79 13.13
C TRP A 55 -5.20 3.42 12.90
N LYS A 56 -5.84 3.86 13.99
CA LYS A 56 -7.08 4.66 13.93
C LYS A 56 -6.77 5.91 13.12
N LYS A 57 -7.16 5.89 11.84
CA LYS A 57 -7.17 7.09 11.03
C LYS A 57 -8.06 8.09 11.75
N LYS A 58 -7.65 9.37 11.79
CA LYS A 58 -8.51 10.44 12.29
C LYS A 58 -9.89 10.28 11.65
N GLN A 59 -10.95 10.52 12.41
CA GLN A 59 -12.30 10.45 11.85
C GLN A 59 -12.33 11.32 10.59
N THR A 60 -12.69 10.72 9.46
CA THR A 60 -12.95 11.47 8.25
C THR A 60 -13.97 12.54 8.61
N LYS A 61 -13.70 13.82 8.26
CA LYS A 61 -14.69 14.90 8.47
C LYS A 61 -16.04 14.38 8.01
N LYS A 62 -17.05 14.39 8.90
CA LYS A 62 -18.39 13.92 8.56
C LYS A 62 -18.86 14.72 7.35
N ILE A 63 -18.98 14.07 6.20
CA ILE A 63 -19.56 14.69 5.01
C ILE A 63 -20.99 15.08 5.40
N HIS A 64 -21.32 16.37 5.24
CA HIS A 64 -22.65 16.86 5.58
C HIS A 64 -23.71 16.07 4.78
N LYS A 65 -24.85 15.75 5.42
CA LYS A 65 -25.88 14.87 4.84
C LYS A 65 -26.34 15.35 3.46
N THR A 66 -26.36 16.65 3.22
CA THR A 66 -26.69 17.27 1.92
C THR A 66 -25.66 16.95 0.85
N THR A 67 -24.36 17.06 1.15
CA THR A 67 -23.26 16.69 0.26
C THR A 67 -23.30 15.20 -0.08
N LYS A 68 -23.61 14.34 0.89
CA LYS A 68 -23.77 12.88 0.64
C LYS A 68 -24.93 12.59 -0.32
N ARG A 69 -26.07 13.29 -0.15
CA ARG A 69 -27.24 13.18 -1.05
C ARG A 69 -26.92 13.70 -2.45
N ARG A 70 -26.27 14.87 -2.57
CA ARG A 70 -25.81 15.42 -3.85
C ARG A 70 -24.90 14.45 -4.60
N ASN A 71 -23.90 13.88 -3.92
CA ASN A 71 -22.99 12.90 -4.53
C ASN A 71 -23.72 11.63 -5.00
N LYS A 72 -24.73 11.16 -4.24
CA LYS A 72 -25.54 9.99 -4.66
C LYS A 72 -26.39 10.31 -5.90
N ARG A 73 -26.95 11.51 -5.98
CA ARG A 73 -27.70 11.99 -7.15
C ARG A 73 -26.78 12.08 -8.37
N TYR A 74 -25.63 12.72 -8.25
CA TYR A 74 -24.66 12.82 -9.34
C TYR A 74 -24.18 11.46 -9.85
N LYS A 75 -23.98 10.47 -8.96
CA LYS A 75 -23.64 9.11 -9.38
C LYS A 75 -24.71 8.46 -10.26
N ARG A 76 -25.99 8.58 -9.87
CA ARG A 76 -27.12 8.07 -10.67
C ARG A 76 -27.22 8.78 -12.02
N GLU A 77 -27.09 10.10 -12.03
CA GLU A 77 -27.14 10.89 -13.27
C GLU A 77 -25.98 10.53 -14.23
N LEU A 78 -24.80 10.19 -13.71
CA LEU A 78 -23.68 9.73 -14.54
C LEU A 78 -23.89 8.30 -15.07
N GLU A 79 -24.45 7.41 -14.27
CA GLU A 79 -24.85 6.04 -14.67
C GLU A 79 -25.91 6.07 -15.77
N GLU A 80 -26.97 6.88 -15.60
CA GLU A 80 -28.05 7.06 -16.58
C GLU A 80 -27.55 7.67 -17.90
N ARG A 81 -26.59 8.59 -17.84
CA ARG A 81 -25.98 9.22 -19.02
C ARG A 81 -24.94 8.33 -19.72
N GLY A 82 -24.63 7.15 -19.16
CA GLY A 82 -23.55 6.29 -19.65
C GLY A 82 -22.15 6.93 -19.58
N LYS A 83 -22.02 8.07 -18.88
CA LYS A 83 -20.77 8.84 -18.79
C LYS A 83 -19.96 8.33 -17.61
N PHE A 84 -19.44 7.12 -17.74
CA PHE A 84 -18.42 6.60 -16.85
C PHE A 84 -17.09 7.23 -17.23
N PHE A 85 -16.39 7.85 -16.27
CA PHE A 85 -14.97 8.14 -16.47
C PHE A 85 -14.23 6.81 -16.61
N HIS A 86 -14.02 6.35 -17.84
CA HIS A 86 -13.04 5.31 -18.15
C HIS A 86 -11.64 5.92 -17.98
N ARG A 87 -11.07 5.80 -16.78
CA ARG A 87 -9.61 5.88 -16.65
C ARG A 87 -9.04 4.56 -17.12
N GLY A 88 -8.82 4.43 -18.43
CA GLY A 88 -8.09 3.31 -18.99
C GLY A 88 -8.75 2.73 -20.23
N GLU A 89 -8.70 3.47 -21.34
CA GLU A 89 -8.53 2.83 -22.63
C GLU A 89 -7.27 3.46 -23.23
N GLY A 90 -6.23 2.63 -23.36
CA GLY A 90 -5.06 2.97 -24.14
C GLY A 90 -5.50 3.21 -25.59
N CYS A 91 -4.76 4.09 -26.26
CA CYS A 91 -4.86 4.27 -27.70
C CYS A 91 -4.97 2.92 -28.42
N PRO A 92 -5.93 2.72 -29.34
CA PRO A 92 -5.87 1.59 -30.23
C PRO A 92 -4.68 1.81 -31.16
N CYS A 93 -3.57 1.11 -30.90
CA CYS A 93 -2.57 0.87 -31.93
C CYS A 93 -3.30 0.13 -33.05
N LYS A 94 -3.56 0.83 -34.15
CA LYS A 94 -3.97 0.18 -35.41
C LYS A 94 -2.80 -0.71 -35.85
N LEU A 95 -3.17 -1.92 -36.26
CA LEU A 95 -2.33 -2.96 -36.87
C LEU A 95 -1.44 -2.41 -37.98
#